data_AF-A0A2V7E204-F1
#
_entry.id   AF-A0A2V7E204-F1
#
_cell.length_a   1.000
_cell.length_b   1.000
_cell.length_c   1.000
_cell.angle_alpha   90.00
_cell.angle_beta   90.00
_cell.angle_gamma   90.00
#
_symmetry.space_group_name_H-M   'P 1'
#
loop_
_entity.id
_entity.type
_entity.pdbx_description
1 polymer ?
#
loop_
_entity_poly.entity_id
_entity_poly.type
_entity_poly.pdbx_seq_one_letter_code
_entity_poly.pdbx_strand_id
1 'polypeptide(L)'
;MSGMASATITNERGLTLVEILVAAAVIGIGLVGLMAVVPISSYGLYEGNSLTRATFLAEQKMEEVKNAVWQQSSAIDCVGLSAGNGDVAPTSTTCTRTNPTACASGAACSIAVDEASVTANAGYARTVRIVDCASVAGGCGGVADANLRRVTVTVTYRPLSGIGATPTGSTKPVVLTTNIARR
;
A
#
# COMPACT_ATOMS: atom_id res chain seq x y z
N MET A 1 -75.03 19.08 13.12
CA MET A 1 -73.57 19.05 12.86
C MET A 1 -73.30 17.75 12.13
N SER A 2 -73.06 17.89 10.82
CA SER A 2 -72.95 16.79 9.85
C SER A 2 -71.47 16.59 9.51
N GLY A 3 -71.06 15.32 9.41
CA GLY A 3 -69.91 14.87 8.64
C GLY A 3 -68.56 14.82 9.37
N MET A 4 -68.02 13.61 9.51
CA MET A 4 -66.68 13.31 8.98
C MET A 4 -66.64 11.83 8.58
N ALA A 5 -66.71 11.61 7.27
CA ALA A 5 -66.51 10.31 6.65
C ALA A 5 -65.03 9.91 6.79
N SER A 6 -64.77 8.75 7.38
CA SER A 6 -63.48 8.07 7.24
C SER A 6 -63.48 7.36 5.89
N ALA A 7 -62.76 7.93 4.92
CA ALA A 7 -62.51 7.26 3.65
C ALA A 7 -61.46 6.17 3.87
N THR A 8 -61.90 4.96 4.16
CA THR A 8 -61.07 3.78 3.97
C THR A 8 -61.08 3.45 2.48
N ILE A 9 -59.94 3.63 1.83
CA ILE A 9 -59.74 3.13 0.47
C ILE A 9 -59.63 1.60 0.57
N THR A 10 -60.76 0.91 0.51
CA THR A 10 -60.82 -0.54 0.27
C THR A 10 -60.94 -0.77 -1.23
N ASN A 11 -59.82 -0.67 -1.93
CA ASN A 11 -59.71 -1.13 -3.32
C ASN A 11 -59.26 -2.59 -3.30
N GLU A 12 -60.17 -3.51 -2.97
CA GLU A 12 -59.96 -4.96 -3.04
C GLU A 12 -60.14 -5.45 -4.50
N ARG A 13 -59.32 -4.94 -5.42
CA ARG A 13 -59.17 -5.54 -6.74
C ARG A 13 -57.97 -6.47 -6.69
N GLY A 14 -58.22 -7.77 -6.84
CA GLY A 14 -57.14 -8.77 -6.92
C GLY A 14 -56.17 -8.44 -8.06
N LEU A 15 -54.89 -8.75 -7.85
CA LEU A 15 -53.83 -8.58 -8.87
C LEU A 15 -54.15 -9.45 -10.09
N THR A 16 -54.07 -8.87 -11.28
CA THR A 16 -54.27 -9.64 -12.52
C THR A 16 -53.01 -10.46 -12.83
N LEU A 17 -53.17 -11.60 -13.50
CA LEU A 17 -52.05 -12.47 -13.88
C LEU A 17 -51.01 -11.75 -14.75
N VAL A 18 -51.47 -10.85 -15.64
CA VAL A 18 -50.60 -10.02 -16.48
C VAL A 18 -49.78 -9.05 -15.63
N GLU A 19 -50.38 -8.45 -14.61
CA GLU A 19 -49.72 -7.49 -13.73
C GLU A 19 -48.61 -8.14 -12.91
N ILE A 20 -48.83 -9.37 -12.42
CA ILE A 20 -47.80 -10.17 -11.74
C ILE A 20 -46.68 -10.56 -12.71
N LEU A 21 -46.99 -10.94 -13.96
CA LEU A 21 -45.98 -11.27 -14.97
C LEU A 21 -45.11 -10.06 -15.32
N VAL A 22 -45.71 -8.89 -15.50
CA VAL A 22 -44.96 -7.64 -15.76
C VAL A 22 -44.12 -7.26 -14.55
N ALA A 23 -44.65 -7.33 -13.33
CA ALA A 23 -43.90 -7.05 -12.11
C ALA A 23 -42.70 -8.00 -11.95
N ALA A 24 -42.89 -9.30 -12.18
CA ALA A 24 -41.82 -10.29 -12.14
C ALA A 24 -40.75 -10.03 -13.21
N ALA A 25 -41.15 -9.62 -14.43
CA ALA A 25 -40.22 -9.26 -15.49
C ALA A 25 -39.37 -8.02 -15.12
N VAL A 26 -39.99 -6.96 -14.60
CA VAL A 26 -39.26 -5.73 -14.18
C VAL A 26 -38.31 -6.03 -13.02
N ILE A 27 -38.77 -6.79 -12.02
CA ILE A 27 -37.92 -7.21 -10.88
C ILE A 27 -36.76 -8.08 -11.37
N GLY A 28 -37.00 -9.01 -12.30
CA GLY A 28 -35.97 -9.86 -12.89
C GLY A 28 -34.89 -9.05 -13.61
N ILE A 29 -35.27 -8.07 -14.44
CA ILE A 29 -34.33 -7.19 -15.13
C ILE A 29 -33.52 -6.35 -14.11
N GLY A 30 -34.18 -5.83 -13.07
CA GLY A 30 -33.52 -5.08 -12.00
C GLY A 30 -32.49 -5.92 -11.23
N LEU A 31 -32.83 -7.16 -10.87
CA LEU A 31 -31.93 -8.09 -10.16
C LEU A 31 -30.72 -8.48 -11.02
N VAL A 32 -30.90 -8.71 -12.32
CA VAL A 32 -29.77 -8.97 -13.24
C VAL A 32 -28.83 -7.77 -13.31
N GLY A 33 -29.36 -6.55 -13.36
CA GLY A 33 -28.57 -5.33 -13.30
C GLY A 33 -27.76 -5.20 -12.00
N LEU A 34 -28.35 -5.55 -10.85
CA LEU A 34 -27.67 -5.53 -9.56
C LEU A 34 -26.56 -6.60 -9.46
N MET A 35 -26.75 -7.78 -10.06
CA MET A 35 -25.72 -8.83 -10.06
C MET A 35 -24.43 -8.40 -10.76
N ALA A 36 -24.51 -7.53 -11.77
CA ALA A 36 -23.33 -7.02 -12.46
C ALA A 36 -22.43 -6.12 -11.58
N VAL A 37 -22.96 -5.55 -10.48
CA VAL A 37 -22.23 -4.62 -9.61
C VAL A 37 -21.37 -5.34 -8.56
N VAL A 38 -21.83 -6.49 -8.07
CA VAL A 38 -21.15 -7.28 -7.03
C VAL A 38 -19.67 -7.59 -7.34
N PRO A 39 -19.28 -8.07 -8.55
CA PRO A 39 -17.89 -8.35 -8.83
C PRO A 39 -17.03 -7.09 -8.78
N ILE A 40 -17.50 -5.97 -9.36
CA ILE A 40 -16.77 -4.70 -9.41
C ILE A 40 -16.45 -4.19 -7.99
N SER A 41 -17.45 -4.21 -7.10
CA SER A 41 -17.28 -3.79 -5.71
C SER A 41 -16.27 -4.67 -4.97
N SER A 42 -16.30 -5.98 -5.21
CA SER A 42 -15.37 -6.92 -4.57
C SER A 42 -13.91 -6.61 -4.94
N TYR A 43 -13.63 -6.34 -6.22
CA TYR A 43 -12.27 -5.95 -6.66
C TYR A 43 -11.81 -4.64 -6.01
N GLY A 44 -12.70 -3.65 -5.90
CA GLY A 44 -12.40 -2.39 -5.22
C GLY A 44 -12.01 -2.59 -3.75
N LEU A 45 -12.67 -3.50 -3.04
CA LEU A 45 -12.34 -3.83 -1.64
C LEU A 45 -10.99 -4.53 -1.52
N TYR A 46 -10.69 -5.49 -2.38
CA TYR A 46 -9.39 -6.17 -2.37
C TYR A 46 -8.24 -5.21 -2.67
N GLU A 47 -8.40 -4.36 -3.68
CA GLU A 47 -7.39 -3.37 -4.05
C GLU A 47 -7.20 -2.33 -2.93
N GLY A 48 -8.31 -1.80 -2.38
CA GLY A 48 -8.27 -0.84 -1.28
C GLY A 48 -7.60 -1.39 -0.02
N ASN A 49 -7.91 -2.64 0.34
CA ASN A 49 -7.24 -3.33 1.46
C ASN A 49 -5.74 -3.53 1.16
N SER A 50 -5.39 -3.89 -0.07
CA SER A 50 -4.00 -4.13 -0.44
C SER A 50 -3.16 -2.88 -0.44
N LEU A 51 -3.70 -1.78 -0.98
CA LEU A 51 -3.07 -0.47 -0.93
C LEU A 51 -2.89 -0.02 0.53
N THR A 52 -3.94 -0.11 1.35
CA THR A 52 -3.89 0.31 2.76
C THR A 52 -2.80 -0.46 3.53
N ARG A 53 -2.75 -1.78 3.37
CA ARG A 53 -1.71 -2.61 4.00
C ARG A 53 -0.31 -2.29 3.47
N ALA A 54 -0.16 -2.08 2.15
CA ALA A 54 1.12 -1.68 1.58
C ALA A 54 1.62 -0.34 2.14
N THR A 55 0.73 0.64 2.32
CA THR A 55 1.04 1.92 2.95
C THR A 55 1.47 1.74 4.40
N PHE A 56 0.73 0.98 5.21
CA PHE A 56 1.12 0.69 6.60
C PHE A 56 2.48 0.01 6.70
N LEU A 57 2.77 -0.95 5.82
CA LEU A 57 4.07 -1.61 5.77
C LEU A 57 5.20 -0.65 5.36
N ALA A 58 4.91 0.26 4.44
CA ALA A 58 5.87 1.27 4.00
C ALA A 58 6.15 2.27 5.13
N GLU A 59 5.12 2.73 5.85
CA GLU A 59 5.24 3.61 7.01
C GLU A 59 5.99 2.94 8.15
N GLN A 60 5.66 1.68 8.48
CA GLN A 60 6.37 0.91 9.49
C GLN A 60 7.86 0.86 9.19
N LYS A 61 8.23 0.56 7.93
CA LYS A 61 9.63 0.49 7.52
C LYS A 61 10.30 1.87 7.51
N MET A 62 9.56 2.91 7.13
CA MET A 62 10.05 4.28 7.16
C MET A 62 10.38 4.73 8.59
N GLU A 63 9.51 4.44 9.55
CA GLU A 63 9.74 4.75 10.96
C GLU A 63 10.89 3.92 11.54
N GLU A 64 11.05 2.67 11.09
CA GLU A 64 12.20 1.84 11.45
C GLU A 64 13.53 2.49 11.02
N VAL A 65 13.58 3.06 9.80
CA VAL A 65 14.77 3.75 9.27
C VAL A 65 14.97 5.10 9.96
N LYS A 66 13.91 5.88 10.17
CA LYS A 66 13.98 7.17 10.91
C LYS A 66 14.46 6.99 12.34
N ASN A 67 14.19 5.85 12.97
CA ASN A 67 14.66 5.56 14.32
C ASN A 67 16.09 4.98 14.36
N ALA A 68 16.71 4.72 13.20
CA ALA A 68 18.08 4.26 13.15
C ALA A 68 19.07 5.39 13.49
N VAL A 69 20.17 5.02 14.14
CA VAL A 69 21.20 5.98 14.56
C VAL A 69 22.00 6.44 13.34
N TRP A 70 21.98 7.74 13.06
CA TRP A 70 22.79 8.35 12.02
C TRP A 70 24.04 9.04 12.60
N GLN A 71 25.20 8.43 12.37
CA GLN A 71 26.51 8.97 12.77
C GLN A 71 27.21 9.68 11.61
N GLN A 72 28.40 10.23 11.88
CA GLN A 72 29.15 11.06 10.93
C GLN A 72 29.65 10.30 9.68
N SER A 73 29.71 8.98 9.74
CA SER A 73 30.17 8.12 8.65
C SER A 73 29.18 7.00 8.36
N SER A 74 28.90 6.77 7.08
CA SER A 74 28.02 5.71 6.58
C SER A 74 28.52 4.30 6.91
N ALA A 75 29.82 4.13 7.14
CA ALA A 75 30.40 2.85 7.51
C ALA A 75 29.99 2.40 8.92
N ILE A 76 29.71 3.35 9.82
CA ILE A 76 29.46 3.09 11.23
C ILE A 76 28.02 3.36 11.66
N ASP A 77 27.25 4.08 10.84
CA ASP A 77 25.87 4.40 11.15
C ASP A 77 24.90 3.25 10.81
N CYS A 78 23.70 3.30 11.40
CA CYS A 78 22.64 2.31 11.21
C CYS A 78 21.61 2.70 10.14
N VAL A 79 21.81 3.83 9.47
CA VAL A 79 20.99 4.30 8.35
C VAL A 79 21.56 3.82 7.02
N GLY A 80 22.89 3.70 6.93
CA GLY A 80 23.68 3.29 5.79
C GLY A 80 23.48 4.15 4.54
N LEU A 81 24.09 3.70 3.45
CA LEU A 81 23.90 4.24 2.11
C LEU A 81 23.74 3.11 1.11
N SER A 82 22.86 3.33 0.14
CA SER A 82 22.70 2.46 -1.03
C SER A 82 23.84 2.69 -2.00
N ALA A 83 24.52 1.61 -2.39
CA ALA A 83 25.47 1.64 -3.49
C ALA A 83 24.76 1.92 -4.83
N GLY A 84 25.52 2.36 -5.83
CA GLY A 84 25.00 2.63 -7.18
C GLY A 84 23.93 3.70 -7.21
N ASN A 85 24.03 4.75 -6.37
CA ASN A 85 23.06 5.85 -6.31
C ASN A 85 21.61 5.44 -5.99
N GLY A 86 21.41 4.38 -5.20
CA GLY A 86 20.06 3.96 -4.79
C GLY A 86 19.52 2.72 -5.48
N ASP A 87 20.36 1.93 -6.14
CA ASP A 87 19.91 0.69 -6.80
C ASP A 87 19.92 -0.52 -5.85
N VAL A 88 20.83 -0.52 -4.87
CA VAL A 88 21.04 -1.64 -3.95
C VAL A 88 20.57 -1.30 -2.54
N ALA A 89 20.18 -2.33 -1.77
CA ALA A 89 19.89 -2.19 -0.34
C ALA A 89 21.01 -1.43 0.41
N PRO A 90 20.68 -0.53 1.36
CA PRO A 90 21.67 0.24 2.08
C PRO A 90 22.54 -0.66 2.95
N THR A 91 23.83 -0.34 3.00
CA THR A 91 24.83 -1.12 3.74
C THR A 91 25.53 -0.29 4.81
N SER A 92 26.04 -0.99 5.83
CA SER A 92 26.91 -0.49 6.90
C SER A 92 27.96 -1.55 7.22
N THR A 93 29.00 -1.21 7.99
CA THR A 93 30.07 -2.15 8.40
C THR A 93 30.11 -2.43 9.91
N THR A 94 29.54 -1.56 10.74
CA THR A 94 29.59 -1.72 12.22
C THR A 94 28.30 -1.32 12.96
N CYS A 95 27.13 -1.33 12.31
CA CYS A 95 25.86 -1.11 13.01
C CYS A 95 25.49 -2.27 13.94
N THR A 96 25.35 -2.02 15.25
CA THR A 96 25.10 -3.06 16.27
C THR A 96 23.61 -3.27 16.60
N ARG A 97 22.68 -3.07 15.66
CA ARG A 97 21.23 -3.24 15.93
C ARG A 97 20.84 -4.72 15.91
N THR A 98 20.10 -5.19 16.91
CA THR A 98 19.73 -6.61 17.06
C THR A 98 18.68 -7.11 16.06
N ASN A 99 18.02 -6.22 15.32
CA ASN A 99 16.96 -6.56 14.35
C ASN A 99 16.83 -5.42 13.32
N PRO A 100 16.67 -5.65 12.01
CA PRO A 100 16.56 -6.96 11.35
C PRO A 100 17.91 -7.65 11.11
N THR A 101 19.03 -6.92 11.17
CA THR A 101 20.36 -7.53 10.97
C THR A 101 21.40 -6.84 11.86
N ALA A 102 22.09 -7.60 12.71
CA ALA A 102 23.25 -7.12 13.44
C ALA A 102 24.47 -7.12 12.50
N CYS A 103 25.08 -5.95 12.29
CA CYS A 103 26.31 -5.81 11.53
C CYS A 103 27.51 -5.86 12.48
N ALA A 104 27.95 -7.07 12.81
CA ALA A 104 29.09 -7.28 13.68
C ALA A 104 30.21 -7.96 12.87
N SER A 105 31.08 -7.19 12.20
CA SER A 105 32.46 -7.60 11.81
C SER A 105 33.15 -6.72 10.75
N GLY A 106 33.01 -5.40 10.70
CA GLY A 106 33.85 -4.57 9.80
C GLY A 106 33.75 -4.90 8.29
N ALA A 107 32.79 -5.72 7.90
CA ALA A 107 32.45 -6.11 6.55
C ALA A 107 31.07 -5.52 6.20
N ALA A 108 30.87 -5.16 4.93
CA ALA A 108 29.62 -4.56 4.48
C ALA A 108 28.46 -5.56 4.64
N CYS A 109 27.44 -5.15 5.37
CA CYS A 109 26.19 -5.89 5.52
C CYS A 109 25.00 -5.00 5.16
N SER A 110 23.94 -5.61 4.63
CA SER A 110 22.69 -4.92 4.33
C SER A 110 21.88 -4.70 5.62
N ILE A 111 21.71 -3.43 6.00
CA ILE A 111 20.99 -3.02 7.21
C ILE A 111 19.47 -2.92 7.00
N ALA A 112 19.03 -2.80 5.75
CA ALA A 112 17.63 -2.92 5.34
C ALA A 112 17.57 -3.84 4.11
N VAL A 113 17.58 -5.15 4.38
CA VAL A 113 17.52 -6.19 3.34
C VAL A 113 16.26 -6.04 2.50
N ASP A 114 16.37 -6.33 1.21
CA ASP A 114 15.21 -6.46 0.33
C ASP A 114 14.42 -7.71 0.69
N GLU A 115 13.15 -7.51 1.01
CA GLU A 115 12.26 -8.58 1.43
C GLU A 115 11.32 -8.93 0.29
N ALA A 116 11.58 -10.05 -0.38
CA ALA A 116 10.70 -10.59 -1.43
C ALA A 116 9.33 -11.04 -0.89
N SER A 117 9.24 -11.28 0.42
CA SER A 117 7.98 -11.54 1.13
C SER A 117 8.08 -10.99 2.55
N VAL A 118 7.18 -10.08 2.91
CA VAL A 118 7.11 -9.51 4.26
C VAL A 118 6.50 -10.53 5.23
N THR A 119 7.15 -10.74 6.37
CA THR A 119 6.66 -11.65 7.42
C THR A 119 5.22 -11.31 7.82
N ALA A 120 4.38 -12.34 7.96
CA ALA A 120 2.94 -12.24 8.22
C ALA A 120 2.10 -11.49 7.16
N ASN A 121 2.71 -11.04 6.06
CA ASN A 121 2.04 -10.37 4.94
C ASN A 121 2.57 -10.95 3.61
N ALA A 122 2.35 -12.25 3.42
CA ALA A 122 2.69 -12.93 2.18
C ALA A 122 1.97 -12.26 0.99
N GLY A 123 2.71 -12.04 -0.11
CA GLY A 123 2.22 -11.31 -1.29
C GLY A 123 2.62 -9.83 -1.33
N TYR A 124 3.29 -9.32 -0.30
CA TYR A 124 3.93 -8.02 -0.28
C TYR A 124 5.44 -8.19 -0.26
N ALA A 125 6.14 -7.43 -1.08
CA ALA A 125 7.59 -7.28 -1.02
C ALA A 125 7.94 -5.84 -0.62
N ARG A 126 9.05 -5.63 0.07
CA ARG A 126 9.51 -4.29 0.46
C ARG A 126 11.01 -4.11 0.22
N THR A 127 11.37 -2.92 -0.24
CA THR A 127 12.75 -2.52 -0.51
C THR A 127 13.00 -1.12 0.05
N VAL A 128 14.20 -0.87 0.56
CA VAL A 128 14.62 0.44 1.07
C VAL A 128 15.82 0.92 0.26
N ARG A 129 15.80 2.17 -0.19
CA ARG A 129 16.92 2.82 -0.88
C ARG A 129 17.25 4.13 -0.20
N ILE A 130 18.53 4.38 0.04
CA ILE A 130 18.99 5.56 0.78
C ILE A 130 20.13 6.20 0.02
N VAL A 131 19.93 7.44 -0.39
CA VAL A 131 20.94 8.22 -1.09
C VAL A 131 21.35 9.42 -0.27
N ASP A 132 22.63 9.77 -0.36
CA ASP A 132 23.17 10.97 0.26
C ASP A 132 22.87 12.19 -0.62
N CYS A 133 22.36 13.26 -0.01
CA CYS A 133 21.86 14.40 -0.75
C CYS A 133 22.96 15.32 -1.28
N ALA A 134 24.17 15.26 -0.72
CA ALA A 134 25.30 16.04 -1.22
C ALA A 134 25.98 15.41 -2.43
N SER A 135 25.95 14.08 -2.55
CA SER A 135 26.68 13.34 -3.59
C SER A 135 25.86 12.97 -4.82
N VAL A 136 24.52 13.00 -4.75
CA VAL A 136 23.66 12.77 -5.92
C VAL A 136 23.49 14.03 -6.76
N ALA A 137 23.68 13.92 -8.08
CA ALA A 137 23.47 15.01 -9.02
C ALA A 137 22.01 15.52 -9.00
N GLY A 138 21.82 16.83 -8.82
CA GLY A 138 20.50 17.45 -8.62
C GLY A 138 19.97 17.36 -7.18
N GLY A 139 20.78 16.80 -6.26
CA GLY A 139 20.45 16.64 -4.86
C GLY A 139 19.25 15.73 -4.61
N CYS A 140 18.80 15.70 -3.37
CA CYS A 140 17.55 15.06 -2.99
C CYS A 140 16.37 15.97 -3.35
N GLY A 141 16.10 16.13 -4.65
CA GLY A 141 15.00 16.95 -5.17
C GLY A 141 15.29 18.45 -5.05
N GLY A 142 16.48 18.87 -5.47
CA GLY A 142 16.95 20.25 -5.39
C GLY A 142 17.66 20.61 -4.09
N VAL A 143 17.72 19.69 -3.12
CA VAL A 143 18.44 19.90 -1.86
C VAL A 143 19.78 19.17 -1.88
N ALA A 144 20.88 19.92 -1.79
CA ALA A 144 22.24 19.40 -1.70
C ALA A 144 22.83 19.72 -0.32
N ASP A 145 22.73 18.76 0.61
CA ASP A 145 23.24 18.89 1.97
C ASP A 145 23.78 17.55 2.47
N ALA A 146 24.98 17.54 3.05
CA ALA A 146 25.64 16.34 3.58
C ALA A 146 25.00 15.84 4.89
N ASN A 147 24.15 16.66 5.52
CA ASN A 147 23.35 16.30 6.68
C ASN A 147 21.94 15.84 6.32
N LEU A 148 21.66 15.65 5.01
CA LEU A 148 20.41 15.07 4.53
C LEU A 148 20.65 13.78 3.75
N ARG A 149 19.81 12.79 4.03
CA ARG A 149 19.71 11.56 3.25
C ARG A 149 18.27 11.40 2.81
N ARG A 150 18.06 11.03 1.56
CA ARG A 150 16.74 10.67 1.06
C ARG A 150 16.53 9.18 1.22
N VAL A 151 15.51 8.84 1.97
CA VAL A 151 15.04 7.47 2.16
C VAL A 151 13.84 7.27 1.26
N THR A 152 13.89 6.23 0.44
CA THR A 152 12.79 5.76 -0.40
C THR A 152 12.45 4.33 0.00
N VAL A 153 11.25 4.16 0.54
CA VAL A 153 10.67 2.85 0.84
C VAL A 153 9.67 2.51 -0.25
N THR A 154 9.85 1.35 -0.87
CA THR A 154 8.92 0.83 -1.88
C THR A 154 8.32 -0.46 -1.38
N VAL A 155 7.00 -0.55 -1.35
CA VAL A 155 6.27 -1.78 -1.06
C VAL A 155 5.47 -2.16 -2.30
N THR A 156 5.63 -3.40 -2.77
CA THR A 156 4.93 -3.90 -3.95
C THR A 156 3.99 -5.03 -3.59
N TYR A 157 2.81 -5.04 -4.18
CA TYR A 157 1.84 -6.14 -4.07
C TYR A 157 1.29 -6.51 -5.44
N ARG A 158 0.76 -7.72 -5.58
CA ARG A 158 0.10 -8.17 -6.82
C ARG A 158 -1.36 -7.72 -6.83
N PRO A 159 -1.80 -6.85 -7.76
CA PRO A 159 -3.19 -6.43 -7.82
C PRO A 159 -4.09 -7.55 -8.35
N LEU A 160 -5.37 -7.48 -8.01
CA LEU A 160 -6.41 -8.26 -8.69
C LEU A 160 -6.98 -7.44 -9.85
N SER A 161 -7.33 -8.08 -10.95
CA SER A 161 -8.05 -7.47 -12.07
C SER A 161 -9.51 -7.87 -12.04
N GLY A 162 -10.37 -7.10 -12.72
CA GLY A 162 -11.82 -7.35 -12.83
C GLY A 162 -12.23 -8.71 -13.41
N ILE A 163 -11.26 -9.49 -13.90
CA ILE A 163 -11.43 -10.81 -14.55
C ILE A 163 -10.62 -11.91 -13.82
N GLY A 164 -10.02 -11.60 -12.65
CA GLY A 164 -9.21 -12.54 -11.85
C GLY A 164 -7.82 -11.99 -11.48
N ALA A 165 -6.93 -12.86 -10.99
CA ALA A 165 -5.58 -12.45 -10.63
C ALA A 165 -4.80 -11.95 -11.85
N THR A 166 -4.15 -10.78 -11.74
CA THR A 166 -3.23 -10.27 -12.79
C THR A 166 -2.09 -11.26 -13.04
N PRO A 167 -1.42 -11.28 -14.20
CA PRO A 167 -0.33 -12.22 -14.48
C PRO A 167 0.71 -12.30 -13.36
N THR A 168 1.27 -13.48 -13.12
CA THR A 168 2.36 -13.68 -12.15
C THR A 168 3.52 -12.75 -12.51
N GLY A 169 3.93 -11.88 -11.59
CA GLY A 169 4.95 -10.84 -11.81
C GLY A 169 4.40 -9.43 -12.05
N SER A 170 3.09 -9.26 -12.27
CA SER A 170 2.46 -7.93 -12.27
C SER A 170 2.37 -7.40 -10.83
N THR A 171 3.09 -6.33 -10.52
CA THR A 171 3.08 -5.71 -9.18
C THR A 171 2.74 -4.23 -9.26
N LYS A 172 2.00 -3.72 -8.27
CA LYS A 172 1.81 -2.29 -8.05
C LYS A 172 2.68 -1.79 -6.89
N PRO A 173 3.43 -0.70 -7.07
CA PRO A 173 4.22 -0.11 -6.00
C PRO A 173 3.44 0.94 -5.21
N VAL A 174 3.70 0.98 -3.90
CA VAL A 174 3.47 2.12 -3.01
C VAL A 174 4.85 2.64 -2.63
N VAL A 175 5.12 3.91 -2.93
CA VAL A 175 6.44 4.53 -2.72
C VAL A 175 6.30 5.68 -1.73
N LEU A 176 7.02 5.58 -0.62
CA LEU A 176 7.19 6.68 0.35
C LEU A 176 8.61 7.21 0.24
N THR A 177 8.75 8.52 0.05
CA THR A 177 10.05 9.18 0.01
C THR A 177 10.08 10.30 1.05
N THR A 178 11.16 10.37 1.82
CA THR A 178 11.39 11.45 2.78
C THR A 178 12.87 11.79 2.86
N ASN A 179 13.17 13.06 3.16
CA ASN A 179 14.53 13.47 3.52
C ASN A 179 14.63 13.39 5.05
N ILE A 180 15.55 12.57 5.56
CA ILE A 180 15.89 12.55 6.97
C ILE A 180 17.09 13.46 7.18
N ALA A 181 17.13 14.13 8.33
CA ALA A 181 18.25 14.93 8.78
C ALA A 181 19.03 14.20 9.86
N ARG A 182 20.32 14.51 9.93
CA ARG A 182 21.17 14.04 11.01
C ARG A 182 20.73 14.68 12.33
N ARG A 183 20.69 13.88 13.39
CA ARG A 183 20.30 14.29 14.76
C ARG A 183 21.51 14.65 15.59
#